data_AF-A0A7C4RCE2-F1
#
_entry.id   AF-A0A7C4RCE2-F1
#
_cell.length_a   1.000
_cell.length_b   1.000
_cell.length_c   1.000
_cell.angle_alpha   90.00
_cell.angle_beta   90.00
_cell.angle_gamma   90.00
#
_symmetry.space_group_name_H-M   'P 1'
#
loop_
_entity.id
_entity.type
_entity.pdbx_description
1 polymer ?
#
loop_
_entity_poly.entity_id
_entity_poly.type
_entity_poly.pdbx_seq_one_letter_code
_entity_poly.pdbx_strand_id
1 'polypeptide(L)'
;MPRVSRDEEILSVLKEIRDLLAPKPAPPPPKGLIAEFRDFISKYKVMGMAVAFVMGIYLGALVQSLVNDLLMPIIQLATPGLPWELITIGPFRVGKFIGALITFIIIAFVIFLIVKMTRKWGIE
;
A
#
# COMPACT_ATOMS: atom_id res chain seq x y z
N MET A 1 -19.45 -50.93 44.79
CA MET A 1 -18.94 -50.09 43.68
C MET A 1 -17.57 -50.64 43.30
N PRO A 2 -17.37 -51.11 42.06
CA PRO A 2 -16.08 -51.60 41.61
C PRO A 2 -15.10 -50.43 41.57
N ARG A 3 -13.96 -50.55 42.25
CA ARG A 3 -12.87 -49.59 42.12
C ARG A 3 -12.30 -49.74 40.71
N VAL A 4 -12.68 -48.84 39.81
CA VAL A 4 -11.96 -48.59 38.55
C VAL A 4 -10.48 -48.53 38.90
N SER A 5 -9.64 -49.35 38.24
CA SER A 5 -8.21 -49.35 38.56
C SER A 5 -7.64 -47.97 38.23
N ARG A 6 -6.68 -47.47 39.03
CA ARG A 6 -5.99 -46.20 38.75
C ARG A 6 -5.46 -46.15 37.30
N ASP A 7 -5.11 -47.29 36.75
CA ASP A 7 -4.66 -47.45 35.36
C ASP A 7 -5.77 -47.17 34.33
N GLU A 8 -7.02 -47.56 34.60
CA GLU A 8 -8.17 -47.29 33.72
C GLU A 8 -8.51 -45.79 33.72
N GLU A 9 -8.39 -45.15 34.88
CA GLU A 9 -8.58 -43.71 35.05
C GLU A 9 -7.49 -42.94 34.28
N ILE A 10 -6.22 -43.35 34.41
CA ILE A 10 -5.10 -42.81 33.65
C ILE A 10 -5.32 -42.96 32.13
N LEU A 11 -5.77 -44.13 31.66
CA LEU A 11 -6.04 -44.37 30.24
C LEU A 11 -7.20 -43.53 29.70
N SER A 12 -8.21 -43.23 30.52
CA SER A 12 -9.33 -42.36 30.14
C SER A 12 -8.87 -40.91 29.93
N VAL A 13 -8.04 -40.39 30.85
CA VAL A 13 -7.45 -39.05 30.76
C VAL A 13 -6.50 -38.93 29.56
N LEU A 14 -5.71 -39.97 29.27
CA LEU A 14 -4.82 -39.98 28.12
C LEU A 14 -5.58 -39.95 26.78
N LYS A 15 -6.73 -40.62 26.70
CA LYS A 15 -7.61 -40.53 25.52
C LYS A 15 -8.22 -39.14 25.38
N GLU A 16 -8.64 -38.54 26.49
CA GLU A 16 -9.17 -37.17 26.49
C GLU A 16 -8.11 -36.14 26.08
N ILE A 17 -6.90 -36.23 26.63
CA ILE A 17 -5.75 -35.40 26.23
C ILE A 17 -5.41 -35.63 24.75
N ARG A 18 -5.38 -36.89 24.29
CA ARG A 18 -5.13 -37.21 22.87
C ARG A 18 -6.18 -36.60 21.97
N ASP A 19 -7.45 -36.63 22.35
CA ASP A 19 -8.54 -36.10 21.54
C ASP A 19 -8.58 -34.55 21.58
N LEU A 20 -8.16 -33.93 22.68
CA LEU A 20 -7.96 -32.48 22.79
C LEU A 20 -6.72 -31.97 22.05
N LEU A 21 -5.68 -32.80 21.96
CA LEU A 21 -4.43 -32.51 21.25
C LEU A 21 -4.44 -32.99 19.81
N ALA A 22 -5.43 -33.81 19.41
CA ALA A 22 -5.65 -34.16 18.02
C ALA A 22 -5.95 -32.84 17.28
N PRO A 23 -5.09 -32.41 16.34
CA PRO A 23 -5.28 -31.14 15.67
C PRO A 23 -6.66 -31.16 15.01
N LYS A 24 -7.52 -30.20 15.40
CA LYS A 24 -8.85 -30.01 14.81
C LYS A 24 -8.72 -30.16 13.29
N PRO A 25 -9.53 -31.03 12.64
CA PRO A 25 -9.38 -31.34 11.23
C PRO A 25 -9.22 -30.03 10.45
N ALA A 26 -8.14 -29.93 9.67
CA ALA A 26 -7.85 -28.73 8.89
C ALA A 26 -9.11 -28.35 8.09
N PRO A 27 -9.53 -27.08 8.08
CA PRO A 27 -10.70 -26.66 7.33
C PRO A 27 -10.62 -27.20 5.90
N PRO A 28 -11.72 -27.72 5.33
CA PRO A 28 -11.70 -28.25 3.98
C PRO A 28 -11.18 -27.16 3.04
N PRO A 29 -10.26 -27.49 2.10
CA PRO A 29 -9.70 -26.52 1.20
C PRO A 29 -10.82 -25.79 0.45
N PRO A 30 -10.69 -24.46 0.24
CA PRO A 30 -11.69 -23.69 -0.48
C PRO A 30 -11.96 -24.36 -1.84
N LYS A 31 -13.23 -24.64 -2.15
CA LYS A 31 -13.58 -25.28 -3.42
C LYS A 31 -13.69 -24.22 -4.52
N GLY A 32 -12.85 -24.36 -5.55
CA GLY A 32 -12.92 -23.57 -6.76
C GLY A 32 -12.05 -22.31 -6.74
N LEU A 33 -11.66 -21.87 -7.93
CA LEU A 33 -10.68 -20.79 -8.15
C LEU A 33 -11.01 -19.48 -7.42
N ILE A 34 -12.29 -19.10 -7.35
CA ILE A 34 -12.72 -17.87 -6.68
C ILE A 34 -12.53 -17.96 -5.16
N ALA A 35 -12.82 -19.12 -4.57
CA ALA A 35 -12.67 -19.34 -3.14
C ALA A 35 -11.18 -19.40 -2.76
N GLU A 36 -10.35 -20.05 -3.59
CA GLU A 36 -8.89 -20.09 -3.45
C GLU A 36 -8.27 -18.69 -3.60
N PHE A 37 -8.75 -17.90 -4.56
CA PHE A 37 -8.27 -16.52 -4.75
C PHE A 37 -8.63 -15.60 -3.59
N ARG A 38 -9.86 -15.69 -3.07
CA ARG A 38 -10.26 -14.93 -1.88
C ARG A 38 -9.40 -15.33 -0.68
N ASP A 39 -9.20 -16.62 -0.47
CA ASP A 39 -8.38 -17.14 0.63
C ASP A 39 -6.92 -16.71 0.49
N PHE A 40 -6.37 -16.69 -0.72
CA PHE A 40 -5.06 -16.14 -1.04
C PHE A 40 -4.96 -14.65 -0.66
N ILE A 41 -5.87 -13.80 -1.17
CA ILE A 41 -5.83 -12.37 -0.89
C ILE A 41 -5.96 -12.09 0.62
N SER A 42 -6.81 -12.85 1.32
CA SER A 42 -6.96 -12.74 2.78
C SER A 42 -5.73 -13.21 3.54
N LYS A 43 -5.11 -14.33 3.14
CA LYS A 43 -3.92 -14.90 3.79
C LYS A 43 -2.70 -14.00 3.64
N TYR A 44 -2.51 -13.39 2.48
CA TYR A 44 -1.35 -12.55 2.16
C TYR A 44 -1.60 -11.04 2.40
N LYS A 45 -2.78 -10.65 2.91
CA LYS A 45 -3.17 -9.25 3.19
C LYS A 45 -2.94 -8.29 2.01
N VAL A 46 -3.06 -8.79 0.78
CA VAL A 46 -2.68 -8.06 -0.45
C VAL A 46 -3.64 -6.90 -0.73
N MET A 47 -4.90 -6.97 -0.28
CA MET A 47 -5.87 -5.90 -0.54
C MET A 47 -5.42 -4.53 -0.03
N GLY A 48 -4.85 -4.46 1.18
CA GLY A 48 -4.39 -3.18 1.74
C GLY A 48 -3.29 -2.56 0.89
N MET A 49 -2.34 -3.38 0.44
CA MET A 49 -1.25 -2.95 -0.44
C MET A 49 -1.76 -2.50 -1.81
N ALA A 50 -2.70 -3.25 -2.41
CA ALA A 50 -3.27 -2.91 -3.70
C ALA A 50 -4.01 -1.56 -3.65
N VAL A 51 -4.82 -1.34 -2.61
CA VAL A 51 -5.55 -0.08 -2.42
C VAL A 51 -4.60 1.09 -2.21
N ALA A 52 -3.57 0.92 -1.36
CA ALA A 52 -2.56 1.95 -1.15
C ALA A 52 -1.79 2.30 -2.43
N PHE A 53 -1.44 1.30 -3.24
CA PHE A 53 -0.71 1.49 -4.50
C PHE A 53 -1.56 2.23 -5.54
N VAL A 54 -2.81 1.81 -5.75
CA VAL A 54 -3.73 2.46 -6.68
C VAL A 54 -3.98 3.91 -6.25
N MET A 55 -4.30 4.14 -4.97
CA MET A 55 -4.46 5.51 -4.46
C MET A 55 -3.18 6.35 -4.63
N GLY A 56 -2.00 5.76 -4.38
CA GLY A 56 -0.72 6.44 -4.56
C GLY A 56 -0.47 6.88 -6.00
N ILE A 57 -0.79 6.04 -6.99
CA ILE A 57 -0.68 6.39 -8.42
C ILE A 57 -1.59 7.58 -8.76
N TYR A 58 -2.86 7.50 -8.41
CA TYR A 58 -3.83 8.55 -8.74
C TYR A 58 -3.54 9.86 -8.01
N LEU A 59 -3.11 9.80 -6.75
CA LEU A 59 -2.67 10.98 -6.00
C LEU A 59 -1.44 11.61 -6.66
N GLY A 60 -0.45 10.81 -7.05
CA GLY A 60 0.73 11.28 -7.78
C GLY A 60 0.36 11.98 -9.09
N ALA A 61 -0.56 11.39 -9.88
CA ALA A 61 -1.06 11.99 -11.11
C ALA A 61 -1.81 13.31 -10.86
N LEU A 62 -2.63 13.40 -9.81
CA LEU A 62 -3.33 14.62 -9.44
C LEU A 62 -2.36 15.75 -9.10
N VAL A 63 -1.33 15.47 -8.30
CA VAL A 63 -0.31 16.45 -7.96
C VAL A 63 0.48 16.84 -9.21
N GLN A 64 0.84 15.89 -10.09
CA GLN A 64 1.51 16.21 -11.35
C GLN A 64 0.68 17.13 -12.25
N SER A 65 -0.62 16.90 -12.37
CA SER A 65 -1.52 17.78 -13.13
C SER A 65 -1.59 19.18 -12.51
N LEU A 66 -1.66 19.30 -11.18
CA LEU A 66 -1.56 20.60 -10.49
C LEU A 66 -0.27 21.33 -10.84
N VAL A 67 0.86 20.64 -10.95
CA VAL A 67 2.12 21.30 -11.36
C VAL A 67 2.13 21.63 -12.84
N ASN A 68 1.89 20.65 -13.70
CA ASN A 68 2.06 20.79 -15.14
C ASN A 68 1.00 21.68 -15.79
N ASP A 69 -0.24 21.63 -15.30
CA ASP A 69 -1.37 22.28 -15.95
C ASP A 69 -1.73 23.61 -15.29
N LEU A 70 -1.35 23.83 -14.02
CA LEU A 70 -1.65 25.08 -13.30
C LEU A 70 -0.39 25.90 -13.00
N LEU A 71 0.68 25.30 -12.47
CA LEU A 71 1.87 26.07 -12.07
C LEU A 71 2.82 26.36 -13.23
N MET A 72 3.09 25.39 -14.10
CA MET A 72 4.00 25.57 -15.24
C MET A 72 3.55 26.66 -16.21
N PRO A 73 2.25 26.81 -16.55
CA PRO A 73 1.79 27.95 -17.35
C PRO A 73 2.03 29.30 -16.68
N ILE A 74 1.93 29.39 -15.35
CA ILE A 74 2.22 30.62 -14.59
C ILE A 74 3.72 30.97 -14.70
N ILE A 75 4.59 29.97 -14.60
CA ILE A 75 6.04 30.15 -14.75
C ILE A 75 6.36 30.59 -16.19
N GLN A 76 5.74 29.96 -17.19
CA GLN A 76 5.93 30.31 -18.61
C GLN A 76 5.42 31.73 -18.93
N LEU A 77 4.38 32.20 -18.26
CA LEU A 77 3.91 33.59 -18.38
C LEU A 77 4.94 34.59 -17.85
N ALA A 78 5.73 34.21 -16.83
CA ALA A 78 6.81 35.04 -16.29
C ALA A 78 8.08 35.05 -17.16
N THR A 79 8.30 34.00 -17.96
CA THR A 79 9.38 33.89 -18.97
C THR A 79 8.81 33.74 -20.39
N PRO A 80 8.10 34.76 -20.91
CA PRO A 80 7.44 34.67 -22.20
C PRO A 80 8.46 34.48 -23.33
N GLY A 81 8.19 33.51 -24.23
CA GLY A 81 8.97 33.30 -25.45
C GLY A 81 10.28 32.51 -25.28
N LEU A 82 10.66 32.12 -24.05
CA LEU A 82 11.79 31.23 -23.82
C LEU A 82 11.30 29.79 -23.60
N PRO A 83 11.46 28.88 -24.58
CA PRO A 83 11.20 27.46 -24.37
C PRO A 83 12.33 26.87 -23.53
N TRP A 84 12.31 27.14 -22.22
CA TRP A 84 13.37 26.78 -21.28
C TRP A 84 13.62 25.27 -21.23
N GLU A 85 12.61 24.44 -21.49
CA GLU A 85 12.72 22.98 -21.64
C GLU A 85 13.61 22.55 -22.82
N LEU A 86 13.74 23.40 -23.85
CA LEU A 86 14.57 23.18 -25.02
C LEU A 86 16.01 23.67 -24.82
N ILE A 87 16.35 24.23 -23.67
CA ILE A 87 17.73 24.63 -23.37
C ILE A 87 18.59 23.36 -23.28
N THR A 88 19.49 23.22 -24.25
CA THR A 88 20.47 22.15 -24.32
C THR A 88 21.89 22.70 -24.25
N ILE A 89 22.77 22.02 -23.52
CA ILE A 89 24.20 22.27 -23.53
C ILE A 89 24.87 21.01 -24.08
N GLY A 90 25.30 21.06 -25.34
CA GLY A 90 25.75 19.87 -26.06
C GLY A 90 24.64 18.80 -26.11
N PRO A 91 24.92 17.51 -25.80
CA PRO A 91 23.90 16.46 -25.79
C PRO A 91 22.95 16.52 -24.57
N PHE A 92 23.21 17.42 -23.59
CA PHE A 92 22.49 17.45 -22.33
C PHE A 92 21.26 18.37 -22.39
N ARG A 93 20.08 17.82 -22.11
CA ARG A 93 18.79 18.55 -22.04
C ARG A 93 18.60 19.19 -20.67
N VAL A 94 19.42 20.19 -20.36
CA VAL A 94 19.47 20.87 -19.06
C VAL A 94 18.12 21.51 -18.70
N GLY A 95 17.45 22.10 -19.68
CA GLY A 95 16.11 22.67 -19.52
C GLY A 95 15.09 21.69 -18.95
N LYS A 96 14.99 20.50 -19.57
CA LYS A 96 14.11 19.42 -19.11
C LYS A 96 14.46 18.93 -17.71
N PHE A 97 15.75 18.86 -17.38
CA PHE A 97 16.18 18.43 -16.04
C PHE A 97 15.79 19.44 -14.96
N ILE A 98 16.03 20.74 -15.19
CA ILE A 98 15.62 21.79 -14.25
C ILE A 98 14.10 21.77 -14.05
N GLY A 99 13.33 21.48 -15.10
CA GLY A 99 11.87 21.39 -14.98
C GLY A 99 11.43 20.23 -14.11
N ALA A 100 12.03 19.05 -14.32
CA ALA A 100 11.80 17.91 -13.46
C ALA A 100 12.18 18.18 -12.00
N LEU A 101 13.28 18.92 -11.76
CA LEU A 101 13.73 19.29 -10.43
C LEU A 101 12.75 20.26 -9.73
N ILE A 102 12.26 21.28 -10.44
CA ILE A 102 11.24 22.21 -9.92
C ILE A 102 9.95 21.45 -9.61
N THR A 103 9.48 20.60 -10.52
CA THR A 103 8.30 19.77 -10.31
C THR A 103 8.46 18.85 -9.10
N PHE A 104 9.63 18.24 -8.90
CA PHE A 104 9.91 17.42 -7.72
C PHE A 104 9.81 18.22 -6.41
N ILE A 105 10.41 19.43 -6.35
CA ILE A 105 10.35 20.30 -5.18
C ILE A 105 8.90 20.69 -4.87
N ILE A 106 8.12 21.02 -5.89
CA ILE A 106 6.71 21.38 -5.73
C ILE A 106 5.90 20.18 -5.24
N ILE A 107 6.08 18.99 -5.83
CA ILE A 107 5.41 17.76 -5.39
C ILE A 107 5.71 17.48 -3.92
N ALA A 108 6.98 17.57 -3.52
CA ALA A 108 7.39 17.39 -2.13
C ALA A 108 6.73 18.42 -1.20
N PHE A 109 6.63 19.68 -1.63
CA PHE A 109 5.95 20.73 -0.87
C PHE A 109 4.44 20.52 -0.76
N VAL A 110 3.76 20.12 -1.84
CA VAL A 110 2.32 19.83 -1.84
C VAL A 110 2.02 18.64 -0.94
N ILE A 111 2.80 17.55 -1.02
CA ILE A 111 2.66 16.39 -0.13
C ILE A 111 2.86 16.81 1.33
N PHE A 112 3.87 17.65 1.61
CA PHE A 112 4.08 18.21 2.95
C PHE A 112 2.87 19.01 3.44
N LEU A 113 2.26 19.85 2.60
CA LEU A 113 1.05 20.59 2.96
C LEU A 113 -0.13 19.67 3.26
N ILE A 114 -0.31 18.59 2.49
CA ILE A 114 -1.36 17.60 2.73
C ILE A 114 -1.14 16.92 4.08
N VAL A 115 0.07 16.40 4.35
CA VAL A 115 0.40 15.77 5.64
C VAL A 115 0.19 16.72 6.81
N LYS A 116 0.60 17.98 6.65
CA LYS A 116 0.39 19.04 7.66
C LYS A 116 -1.09 19.31 7.90
N MET A 117 -1.91 19.28 6.85
CA MET A 117 -3.36 19.49 6.95
C MET A 117 -4.05 18.34 7.66
N THR A 118 -3.70 17.09 7.32
CA THR A 118 -4.21 15.90 8.01
C THR A 118 -3.92 15.96 9.50
N ARG A 119 -2.67 16.30 9.88
CA ARG A 119 -2.28 16.51 11.30
C ARG A 119 -3.09 17.62 11.99
N LYS A 120 -3.44 18.69 11.26
CA LYS A 120 -4.21 19.81 11.81
C LYS A 120 -5.68 19.43 12.08
N TRP A 121 -6.23 18.44 11.37
CA TRP A 121 -7.64 18.07 11.46
C TRP A 121 -7.91 16.95 12.47
N GLY A 122 -6.89 16.54 13.24
CA GLY A 122 -7.04 15.49 14.27
C GLY A 122 -7.31 14.10 13.70
N ILE A 123 -7.02 13.90 12.41
CA ILE A 123 -7.02 12.60 11.77
C ILE A 123 -5.59 12.06 11.98
N GLU A 124 -5.32 11.53 13.17
CA GLU A 124 -4.25 10.52 13.32
C GLU A 124 -4.73 9.19 12.73
#